data_AF-K0IM79-F1
#
_entry.id   AF-K0IM79-F1
#
_cell.length_a   1.000
_cell.length_b   1.000
_cell.length_c   1.000
_cell.angle_alpha   90.00
_cell.angle_beta   90.00
_cell.angle_gamma   90.00
#
_symmetry.space_group_name_H-M   'P 1'
#
loop_
_entity.id
_entity.type
_entity.pdbx_description
1 polymer ?
#
loop_
_entity_poly.entity_id
_entity_poly.type
_entity_poly.pdbx_seq_one_letter_code
_entity_poly.pdbx_strand_id
1 'polypeptide(L)'
;MRKSTQPVSSSTLVVRNNNVDEGVIAFGLWLNFEGKDSPAVPITMKKFDQNREVVLHDNVLQKDVSVGIVEGVPICNECRTNDCAHVGFAICAEQMHFSSRA
;
A
#
# COMPACT_ATOMS: atom_id res chain seq x y z
N MET A 1 -7.33 -35.99 6.00
CA MET A 1 -7.30 -34.84 6.93
C MET A 1 -7.47 -33.56 6.10
N ARG A 2 -8.65 -32.95 6.12
CA ARG A 2 -8.91 -31.68 5.41
C ARG A 2 -8.49 -30.57 6.36
N LYS A 3 -7.46 -29.78 6.01
CA LYS A 3 -7.11 -28.57 6.77
C LYS A 3 -8.29 -27.62 6.63
N SER A 4 -8.94 -27.37 7.76
CA SER A 4 -9.97 -26.36 7.91
C SER A 4 -9.31 -25.00 7.70
N THR A 5 -9.55 -24.38 6.56
CA THR A 5 -9.23 -22.96 6.34
C THR A 5 -10.21 -22.19 7.22
N GLN A 6 -9.75 -21.76 8.39
CA GLN A 6 -10.54 -20.84 9.19
C GLN A 6 -10.67 -19.52 8.41
N PRO A 7 -11.88 -18.92 8.33
CA PRO A 7 -12.01 -17.57 7.82
C PRO A 7 -11.22 -16.66 8.75
N VAL A 8 -10.26 -15.92 8.20
CA VAL A 8 -9.60 -14.81 8.88
C VAL A 8 -10.71 -13.94 9.44
N SER A 9 -10.78 -13.84 10.78
CA SER A 9 -11.78 -13.06 11.49
C SER A 9 -11.79 -11.65 10.93
N SER A 10 -12.87 -11.29 10.23
CA SER A 10 -13.08 -10.00 9.57
C SER A 10 -13.32 -8.93 10.62
N SER A 11 -12.29 -8.63 11.42
CA SER A 11 -12.12 -7.29 11.92
C SER A 11 -11.75 -6.47 10.69
N THR A 12 -12.69 -5.67 10.21
CA THR A 12 -12.46 -4.77 9.08
C THR A 12 -11.29 -3.88 9.45
N LEU A 13 -10.08 -4.20 8.99
CA LEU A 13 -8.90 -3.37 9.17
C LEU A 13 -9.15 -2.11 8.33
N VAL A 14 -9.68 -1.08 8.97
CA VAL A 14 -9.98 0.18 8.30
C VAL A 14 -8.69 0.95 8.12
N VAL A 15 -8.24 1.09 6.88
CA VAL A 15 -7.15 2.01 6.50
C VAL A 15 -7.75 3.41 6.47
N ARG A 16 -7.30 4.28 7.39
CA ARG A 16 -7.77 5.67 7.53
C ARG A 16 -6.73 6.69 7.07
N ASN A 17 -5.56 6.21 6.66
CA ASN A 17 -4.42 7.00 6.23
C ASN A 17 -3.79 7.84 7.35
N ASN A 18 -3.77 7.33 8.59
CA ASN A 18 -3.21 8.07 9.73
C ASN A 18 -1.69 7.92 9.88
N ASN A 19 -1.13 6.76 9.55
CA ASN A 19 0.28 6.45 9.82
C ASN A 19 0.83 5.39 8.85
N VAL A 20 2.15 5.18 8.92
CA VAL A 20 2.87 4.18 8.12
C VAL A 20 2.33 2.75 8.33
N ASP A 21 1.98 2.35 9.55
CA ASP A 21 1.52 0.99 9.86
C ASP A 21 0.23 0.62 9.12
N GLU A 22 -0.70 1.58 9.01
CA GLU A 22 -1.92 1.41 8.20
C GLU A 22 -1.59 1.17 6.71
N GLY A 23 -0.48 1.72 6.21
CA GLY A 23 0.02 1.49 4.86
C GLY A 23 0.53 0.07 4.64
N VAL A 24 1.21 -0.50 5.64
CA VAL A 24 1.66 -1.90 5.62
C VAL A 24 0.46 -2.83 5.57
N ILE A 25 -0.57 -2.54 6.36
CA ILE A 25 -1.85 -3.27 6.35
C ILE A 25 -2.51 -3.16 4.97
N ALA A 26 -2.60 -1.96 4.40
CA ALA A 26 -3.18 -1.71 3.09
C ALA A 26 -2.46 -2.51 1.98
N PHE A 27 -1.13 -2.55 2.04
CA PHE A 27 -0.31 -3.33 1.11
C PHE A 27 -0.57 -4.83 1.24
N GLY A 28 -0.66 -5.34 2.47
CA GLY A 28 -1.02 -6.74 2.74
C GLY A 28 -2.40 -7.11 2.20
N LEU A 29 -3.39 -6.21 2.33
CA LEU A 29 -4.71 -6.41 1.73
C LEU A 29 -4.63 -6.45 0.20
N TRP A 30 -3.93 -5.49 -0.41
CA TRP A 30 -3.74 -5.43 -1.86
C TRP A 30 -3.05 -6.68 -2.42
N LEU A 31 -2.06 -7.23 -1.71
CA LEU A 31 -1.36 -8.44 -2.14
C LEU A 31 -2.24 -9.69 -2.16
N ASN A 32 -3.12 -9.82 -1.17
CA ASN A 32 -3.94 -11.01 -0.99
C ASN A 32 -5.26 -10.96 -1.78
N PHE A 33 -5.57 -9.85 -2.43
CA PHE A 33 -6.83 -9.67 -3.14
C PHE A 33 -6.74 -10.13 -4.60
N GLU A 34 -7.56 -11.11 -4.99
CA GLU A 34 -7.71 -11.59 -6.38
C GLU A 34 -8.54 -10.58 -7.20
N GLY A 35 -7.99 -9.39 -7.40
CA GLY A 35 -8.68 -8.26 -8.02
C GLY A 35 -8.06 -6.94 -7.58
N LYS A 36 -6.79 -6.76 -7.92
CA LYS A 36 -5.93 -5.66 -7.42
C LYS A 36 -6.46 -4.25 -7.67
N ASP A 37 -7.42 -4.10 -8.57
CA ASP A 37 -8.09 -2.84 -8.93
C ASP A 37 -9.51 -2.71 -8.32
N SER A 38 -9.87 -3.62 -7.41
CA SER A 38 -11.18 -3.63 -6.76
C SER A 38 -11.34 -2.43 -5.82
N PRO A 39 -12.51 -1.77 -5.80
CA PRO A 39 -12.81 -0.72 -4.83
C PRO A 39 -12.84 -1.23 -3.38
N ALA A 40 -12.86 -2.56 -3.18
CA ALA A 40 -12.74 -3.16 -1.85
C ALA A 40 -11.33 -3.06 -1.25
N VAL A 41 -10.31 -2.78 -2.07
CA VAL A 41 -8.94 -2.57 -1.61
C VAL A 41 -8.73 -1.07 -1.36
N PRO A 42 -8.39 -0.62 -0.13
CA PRO A 42 -8.32 0.81 0.17
C PRO A 42 -7.30 1.60 -0.66
N ILE A 43 -6.16 0.99 -0.96
CA ILE A 43 -5.06 1.59 -1.71
C ILE A 43 -4.56 0.55 -2.72
N THR A 44 -4.43 0.93 -3.98
CA THR A 44 -3.90 0.07 -5.05
C THR A 44 -2.69 0.71 -5.70
N MET A 45 -1.79 -0.09 -6.27
CA MET A 45 -0.62 0.42 -6.98
C MET A 45 -0.91 0.58 -8.47
N LYS A 46 -0.71 1.79 -9.01
CA LYS A 46 -0.86 2.08 -10.45
C LYS A 46 0.47 2.06 -11.19
N LYS A 47 1.51 2.67 -10.61
CA LYS A 47 2.83 2.77 -11.22
C LYS A 47 3.91 2.71 -10.16
N PHE A 48 5.03 2.12 -10.54
CA PHE A 48 6.23 2.03 -9.72
C PHE A 48 7.44 2.45 -10.57
N ASP A 49 8.16 3.49 -10.15
CA ASP A 49 9.45 3.93 -10.69
C ASP A 49 10.48 3.86 -9.56
N GLN A 50 11.31 2.80 -9.59
CA GLN A 50 12.20 2.43 -8.49
C GLN A 50 13.09 3.60 -8.04
N ASN A 51 13.22 3.79 -6.72
CA ASN A 51 14.01 4.88 -6.11
C ASN A 51 13.58 6.30 -6.49
N ARG A 52 12.42 6.46 -7.12
CA ARG A 52 11.97 7.77 -7.59
C ARG A 52 10.55 8.07 -7.14
N GLU A 53 9.60 7.23 -7.52
CA GLU A 53 8.17 7.52 -7.34
C GLU A 53 7.33 6.24 -7.35
N VAL A 54 6.37 6.19 -6.42
CA VAL A 54 5.28 5.23 -6.45
C VAL A 54 3.97 6.01 -6.65
N VAL A 55 3.18 5.61 -7.65
CA VAL A 55 1.83 6.16 -7.88
C VAL A 55 0.81 5.14 -7.40
N LEU A 56 0.02 5.57 -6.42
CA LEU A 56 -1.04 4.82 -5.80
C LEU A 56 -2.40 5.37 -6.23
N HIS A 57 -3.43 4.53 -6.22
CA HIS A 57 -4.81 4.97 -6.25
C HIS A 57 -5.42 4.76 -4.86
N ASP A 58 -5.90 5.84 -4.26
CA ASP A 58 -6.62 5.80 -3.00
C ASP A 58 -8.13 5.71 -3.30
N ASN A 59 -8.72 4.55 -3.02
CA ASN A 59 -10.14 4.30 -3.24
C ASN A 59 -11.02 4.99 -2.19
N VAL A 60 -10.47 5.43 -1.06
CA VAL A 60 -11.20 6.22 -0.05
C VAL A 60 -11.32 7.67 -0.51
N LEU A 61 -10.22 8.22 -1.03
CA LEU A 61 -10.17 9.59 -1.57
C LEU A 61 -10.62 9.70 -3.03
N GLN A 62 -10.79 8.56 -3.72
CA GLN A 62 -11.06 8.46 -5.16
C GLN A 62 -10.04 9.27 -5.99
N LYS A 63 -8.76 9.15 -5.65
CA LYS A 63 -7.70 10.00 -6.20
C LYS A 63 -6.38 9.26 -6.37
N ASP A 64 -5.62 9.66 -7.38
CA ASP A 64 -4.24 9.21 -7.57
C ASP A 64 -3.29 10.01 -6.69
N VAL A 65 -2.44 9.29 -5.95
CA VAL A 65 -1.49 9.85 -4.99
C VAL A 65 -0.09 9.44 -5.41
N SER A 66 0.79 10.43 -5.56
CA SER A 66 2.21 10.22 -5.80
C SER A 66 2.98 10.26 -4.48
N VAL A 67 3.82 9.25 -4.26
CA VAL A 67 4.80 9.19 -3.18
C VAL A 67 6.19 9.28 -3.81
N GLY A 68 6.84 10.42 -3.62
CA GLY A 68 8.20 10.65 -4.11
C GLY A 68 9.23 10.11 -3.13
N ILE A 69 10.36 9.62 -3.63
CA ILE A 69 11.50 9.21 -2.82
C ILE A 69 12.59 10.26 -2.97
N VAL A 70 12.82 11.04 -1.91
CA VAL A 70 13.81 12.13 -1.87
C VAL A 70 14.91 11.73 -0.91
N GLU A 71 16.13 11.53 -1.41
CA GLU A 71 17.30 11.12 -0.61
C GLU A 71 17.05 9.83 0.21
N GLY A 72 16.25 8.91 -0.36
CA GLY A 72 15.87 7.65 0.30
C GLY A 72 14.72 7.77 1.29
N VAL A 73 14.16 8.98 1.50
CA VAL A 73 12.99 9.22 2.34
C VAL A 73 11.73 9.30 1.47
N PRO A 74 10.75 8.41 1.66
CA PRO A 74 9.46 8.49 0.98
C PRO A 74 8.61 9.62 1.58
N ILE A 75 8.06 10.48 0.72
CA ILE A 75 7.20 11.60 1.09
C ILE A 75 5.94 11.54 0.22
N CYS A 76 4.78 11.51 0.87
CA CYS A 76 3.50 11.58 0.17
C CYS A 76 3.20 13.01 -0.27
N ASN A 77 3.00 13.23 -1.57
CA ASN A 77 2.71 14.56 -2.11
C ASN A 77 1.30 15.05 -1.76
N GLU A 78 0.37 14.14 -1.46
CA GLU A 78 -0.99 14.49 -1.03
C GLU A 78 -1.02 14.89 0.45
N CYS A 79 -0.47 14.04 1.32
CA CYS A 79 -0.50 14.25 2.78
C CYS A 79 0.59 15.21 3.26
N ARG A 80 1.60 15.48 2.42
CA ARG A 80 2.78 16.31 2.71
C ARG A 80 3.54 15.85 3.96
N THR A 81 3.61 14.54 4.16
CA THR A 81 4.25 13.89 5.30
C THR A 81 4.93 12.60 4.86
N ASN A 82 5.90 12.16 5.65
CA ASN A 82 6.51 10.83 5.57
C ASN A 82 5.83 9.81 6.51
N ASP A 83 4.77 10.21 7.21
CA ASP A 83 3.99 9.36 8.11
C ASP A 83 2.52 9.34 7.71
N CYS A 84 2.18 8.46 6.76
CA CYS A 84 0.80 8.14 6.36
C CYS A 84 0.74 6.76 5.69
N ALA A 85 -0.48 6.27 5.42
CA ALA A 85 -0.65 4.95 4.82
C ALA A 85 -0.12 4.89 3.38
N HIS A 86 -0.20 5.98 2.60
CA HIS A 86 0.43 6.03 1.28
C HIS A 86 1.94 5.77 1.36
N VAL A 87 2.61 6.33 2.37
CA VAL A 87 4.04 6.13 2.58
C VAL A 87 4.34 4.69 2.98
N GLY A 88 3.60 4.14 3.95
CA GLY A 88 3.79 2.74 4.35
C GLY A 88 3.58 1.75 3.21
N PHE A 89 2.58 1.99 2.36
CA PHE A 89 2.37 1.20 1.15
C PHE A 89 3.57 1.30 0.20
N ALA A 90 4.03 2.51 -0.09
CA ALA A 90 5.15 2.75 -1.01
C ALA A 90 6.45 2.08 -0.54
N ILE A 91 6.73 2.11 0.78
CA ILE A 91 7.88 1.41 1.37
C ILE A 91 7.81 -0.10 1.09
N CYS A 92 6.66 -0.73 1.33
CA CYS A 92 6.50 -2.15 1.08
C CYS A 92 6.59 -2.48 -0.43
N ALA A 93 6.07 -1.63 -1.30
CA ALA A 93 6.20 -1.78 -2.75
C ALA A 93 7.66 -1.74 -3.20
N GLU A 94 8.44 -0.76 -2.72
CA GLU A 94 9.89 -0.70 -2.96
C GLU A 94 10.58 -1.99 -2.51
N GLN A 95 10.36 -2.43 -1.27
CA GLN A 95 10.98 -3.64 -0.70
C GLN A 95 10.66 -4.92 -1.50
N MET A 96 9.44 -5.03 -2.01
CA MET A 96 9.03 -6.14 -2.88
C MET A 96 9.86 -6.17 -4.17
N HIS A 97 10.08 -5.01 -4.79
CA HIS A 97 10.86 -4.91 -6.02
C HIS A 97 12.36 -5.08 -5.78
N PHE A 98 12.88 -4.68 -4.62
CA PHE A 98 14.27 -4.97 -4.23
C PHE A 98 14.55 -6.47 -4.09
N SER A 99 13.63 -7.24 -3.51
CA SER A 99 13.82 -8.68 -3.26
C SER A 99 13.74 -9.55 -4.52
N SER A 100 13.24 -9.01 -5.64
CA SER A 100 13.11 -9.74 -6.91
C SER A 100 14.43 -9.88 -7.70
N ARG A 101 15.56 -9.40 -7.17
CA ARG A 101 16.88 -9.40 -7.82
C ARG A 101 17.96 -10.21 -7.07
N ALA A 102 17.58 -11.01 -6.07
CA ALA A 102 18.48 -11.89 -5.33
C ALA A 102 18.43 -13.33 -5.84
#